data_AF-A0A1B6LEX1-F1
#
_entry.id   AF-A0A1B6LEX1-F1
#
_cell.length_a   1.000
_cell.length_b   1.000
_cell.length_c   1.000
_cell.angle_alpha   90.00
_cell.angle_beta   90.00
_cell.angle_gamma   90.00
#
_symmetry.space_group_name_H-M   'P 1'
#
loop_
_entity.id
_entity.type
_entity.pdbx_description
1 polymer ?
#
loop_
_entity_poly.entity_id
_entity_poly.type
_entity_poly.pdbx_seq_one_letter_code
_entity_poly.pdbx_strand_id
1 'polypeptide(L)'
;WRFRNLLTYLQEATINLTAAFCVSGPRYKESRHFTPQNIDTFKFYLSRETWKEVYSRKEYEGKFDAFMDEILHYFEICFPLIRRAVKKKPLILKPKLDEPILQLRDYVHCLYSQSKDLDASHPLRLQYRQAKNAFKKAVRKSKSDAVLNKINLSCNKSKSIWQVINEQRRAKGRLNFNVHLRDSDGRVIDDPFQVANTFNSFYSSVAQRTAHFNNTVEPITMMKQCASTFFLFPTTPREVVGEIMSLKPKVSSGVDGISSKLLRHVAELISSPLSYLINVSFEVGQFPQALKTAVVKPLHKKGAE
;
A
#
# COMPACT_ATOMS: atom_id res chain seq x y z
N TRP A 1 -29.41 47.91 -19.17
CA TRP A 1 -28.20 47.10 -19.38
C TRP A 1 -27.83 46.39 -18.06
N ARG A 2 -28.57 45.32 -17.76
CA ARG A 2 -28.48 44.49 -16.54
C ARG A 2 -28.05 43.09 -17.00
N PHE A 3 -26.94 42.55 -16.51
CA PHE A 3 -26.63 41.13 -16.71
C PHE A 3 -26.91 40.34 -15.43
N ARG A 4 -28.14 39.79 -15.40
CA ARG A 4 -28.53 38.60 -14.64
C ARG A 4 -27.87 37.36 -15.27
N ASN A 5 -27.70 36.32 -14.44
CA ASN A 5 -27.70 34.91 -14.80
C ASN A 5 -26.67 34.42 -15.84
N LEU A 6 -25.59 33.82 -15.34
CA LEU A 6 -24.87 32.72 -16.01
C LEU A 6 -25.10 31.43 -15.21
N LEU A 7 -26.38 31.07 -15.14
CA LEU A 7 -26.90 29.72 -14.96
C LEU A 7 -27.64 29.42 -16.27
N THR A 8 -27.58 28.16 -16.72
CA THR A 8 -28.24 27.56 -17.90
C THR A 8 -27.57 27.71 -19.27
N TYR A 9 -26.72 26.74 -19.60
CA TYR A 9 -26.81 26.01 -20.87
C TYR A 9 -26.76 24.51 -20.53
N LEU A 10 -27.93 23.97 -20.19
CA LEU A 10 -28.25 22.55 -20.13
C LEU A 10 -29.65 22.42 -20.73
N GLN A 11 -29.72 21.97 -21.97
CA GLN A 11 -30.88 21.29 -22.58
C GLN A 11 -30.26 20.07 -23.27
N GLU A 12 -30.34 18.93 -22.59
CA GLU A 12 -31.33 17.88 -22.85
C GLU A 12 -31.03 17.10 -24.13
N ALA A 13 -30.08 16.16 -23.99
CA ALA A 13 -30.17 14.88 -24.67
C ALA A 13 -30.51 13.85 -23.60
N THR A 14 -31.78 13.45 -23.53
CA THR A 14 -32.27 12.32 -22.76
C THR A 14 -31.70 11.03 -23.36
N ILE A 15 -30.53 10.62 -22.87
CA ILE A 15 -30.06 9.25 -23.00
C ILE A 15 -30.58 8.51 -21.77
N ASN A 16 -31.67 7.76 -21.94
CA ASN A 16 -32.09 6.76 -20.98
C ASN A 16 -31.11 5.59 -21.01
N LEU A 17 -29.96 5.76 -20.36
CA LEU A 17 -29.18 4.65 -19.85
C LEU A 17 -29.67 4.41 -18.43
N THR A 18 -30.50 3.39 -18.26
CA THR A 18 -30.81 2.77 -16.97
C THR A 18 -29.54 2.15 -16.39
N ALA A 19 -28.59 2.99 -15.99
CA ALA A 19 -27.58 2.60 -15.03
C ALA A 19 -28.34 2.42 -13.72
N ALA A 20 -28.59 1.17 -13.34
CA ALA A 20 -28.99 0.84 -11.99
C ALA A 20 -28.00 1.52 -11.05
N PHE A 21 -28.39 2.67 -10.48
CA PHE A 21 -27.70 3.28 -9.37
C PHE A 21 -27.94 2.35 -8.19
N CYS A 22 -27.16 1.27 -8.15
CA CYS A 22 -27.00 0.48 -6.96
C CYS A 22 -26.43 1.47 -5.94
N VAL A 23 -27.28 1.94 -5.03
CA VAL A 23 -26.90 2.79 -3.90
C VAL A 23 -25.99 1.93 -3.06
N SER A 24 -24.70 1.90 -3.41
CA SER A 24 -23.73 1.10 -2.71
C SER A 24 -23.65 1.72 -1.31
N GLY A 25 -24.13 0.99 -0.31
CA GLY A 25 -23.97 1.35 1.09
C GLY A 25 -22.51 1.66 1.42
N PRO A 26 -22.23 2.23 2.59
CA PRO A 26 -20.87 2.53 3.00
C PRO A 26 -19.98 1.30 2.78
N ARG A 27 -19.00 1.41 1.87
CA ARG A 27 -18.04 0.33 1.65
C ARG A 27 -17.21 0.23 2.92
N TYR A 28 -17.14 -0.94 3.52
CA TYR A 28 -16.26 -1.18 4.66
C TYR A 28 -14.98 -1.84 4.17
N LYS A 29 -13.88 -1.58 4.88
CA LYS A 29 -12.62 -2.28 4.72
C LYS A 29 -12.12 -2.70 6.09
N GLU A 30 -11.63 -3.92 6.18
CA GLU A 30 -10.90 -4.42 7.33
C GLU A 30 -9.43 -4.00 7.23
N SER A 31 -8.88 -3.48 8.32
CA SER A 31 -7.50 -3.02 8.37
C SER A 31 -6.97 -2.99 9.79
N ARG A 32 -5.69 -3.33 9.95
CA ARG A 32 -4.90 -3.12 11.17
C ARG A 32 -4.22 -1.75 11.14
N HIS A 33 -4.03 -1.14 12.31
CA HIS A 33 -3.40 0.18 12.46
C HIS A 33 -2.06 0.06 13.16
N PHE A 34 -0.99 0.37 12.45
CA PHE A 34 0.38 0.32 12.97
C PHE A 34 0.81 1.72 13.45
N THR A 35 0.14 2.25 14.48
CA THR A 35 0.52 3.52 15.10
C THR A 35 1.81 3.38 15.91
N PRO A 36 2.59 4.45 16.12
CA PRO A 36 3.79 4.41 16.95
C PRO A 36 3.51 3.83 18.35
N GLN A 37 2.40 4.24 18.97
CA GLN A 37 1.99 3.74 20.29
C GLN A 37 1.79 2.23 20.28
N ASN A 38 1.07 1.68 19.29
CA ASN A 38 0.82 0.24 19.22
C ASN A 38 2.11 -0.54 18.94
N ILE A 39 3.02 0.02 18.14
CA ILE A 39 4.35 -0.56 17.90
C ILE A 39 5.17 -0.60 19.19
N ASP A 40 5.13 0.47 19.99
CA ASP A 40 5.86 0.52 21.25
C ASP A 40 5.25 -0.42 22.30
N THR A 41 3.91 -0.57 22.33
CA THR A 41 3.23 -1.60 23.13
C THR A 41 3.65 -3.01 22.70
N PHE A 42 3.74 -3.27 21.39
CA PHE A 42 4.19 -4.56 20.87
C PHE A 42 5.63 -4.87 21.26
N LYS A 43 6.54 -3.88 21.16
CA LYS A 43 7.91 -4.00 21.67
C LYS A 43 7.94 -4.28 23.17
N PHE A 44 7.10 -3.60 23.94
CA PHE A 44 7.05 -3.80 25.40
C PHE A 44 6.69 -5.25 25.75
N TYR A 45 5.67 -5.83 25.12
CA TYR A 45 5.31 -7.23 25.35
C TYR A 45 6.45 -8.17 24.93
N LEU A 46 7.00 -8.02 23.72
CA LEU A 46 8.11 -8.87 23.26
C LEU A 46 9.37 -8.74 24.12
N SER A 47 9.64 -7.56 24.69
CA SER A 47 10.79 -7.36 25.59
C SER A 47 10.66 -8.08 26.94
N ARG A 48 9.42 -8.43 27.31
CA ARG A 48 9.12 -9.20 28.53
C ARG A 48 9.01 -10.69 28.27
N GLU A 49 8.99 -11.09 27.00
CA GLU A 49 8.88 -12.50 26.63
C GLU A 49 10.20 -13.22 26.92
N THR A 50 10.09 -14.37 27.57
CA THR A 50 11.24 -15.21 27.93
C THR A 50 11.57 -16.25 26.86
N TRP A 51 10.59 -16.56 26.00
CA TRP A 51 10.69 -17.59 24.97
C TRP A 51 10.97 -18.99 25.53
N LYS A 52 10.63 -19.23 26.80
CA LYS A 52 10.88 -20.50 27.48
C LYS A 52 10.33 -21.70 26.71
N GLU A 53 9.12 -21.58 26.17
CA GLU A 53 8.48 -22.64 25.39
C GLU A 53 9.19 -22.94 24.06
N VAL A 54 9.82 -21.94 23.45
CA VAL A 54 10.64 -22.12 22.24
C VAL A 54 11.88 -22.96 22.57
N TYR A 55 12.52 -22.68 23.71
CA TYR A 55 13.73 -23.40 24.13
C TYR A 55 13.44 -24.78 24.73
N SER A 56 12.31 -24.97 25.41
CA SER A 56 11.99 -26.18 26.18
C SER A 56 11.38 -27.32 25.35
N ARG A 57 10.59 -27.03 24.30
CA ARG A 57 9.92 -28.05 23.50
C ARG A 57 10.92 -29.01 22.84
N LYS A 58 10.55 -30.26 22.61
CA LYS A 58 11.47 -31.27 22.07
C LYS A 58 11.58 -31.20 20.54
N GLU A 59 10.44 -31.20 19.86
CA GLU A 59 10.37 -31.25 18.41
C GLU A 59 10.51 -29.87 17.78
N TYR A 60 11.22 -29.78 16.65
CA TYR A 60 11.49 -28.52 15.97
C TYR A 60 10.22 -27.78 15.56
N GLU A 61 9.25 -28.48 14.96
CA GLU A 61 7.98 -27.86 14.56
C GLU A 61 7.27 -27.24 15.77
N GLY A 62 7.20 -27.99 16.88
CA GLY A 62 6.62 -27.48 18.13
C GLY A 62 7.36 -26.25 18.68
N LYS A 63 8.68 -26.16 18.53
CA LYS A 63 9.45 -24.95 18.91
C LYS A 63 9.10 -23.76 18.03
N PHE A 64 8.97 -23.97 16.73
CA PHE A 64 8.61 -22.91 15.78
C PHE A 64 7.17 -22.45 15.99
N ASP A 65 6.25 -23.38 16.21
CA ASP A 65 4.85 -23.08 16.53
C ASP A 65 4.75 -22.23 17.80
N ALA A 66 5.48 -22.59 18.87
CA ALA A 66 5.52 -21.77 20.09
C ALA A 66 5.99 -20.32 19.81
N PHE A 67 7.03 -20.17 18.98
CA PHE A 67 7.52 -18.85 18.61
C PHE A 67 6.48 -18.04 17.83
N MET A 68 5.82 -18.67 16.86
CA MET A 68 4.78 -18.02 16.06
C MET A 68 3.55 -17.70 16.89
N ASP A 69 3.12 -18.60 17.76
CA ASP A 69 1.96 -18.42 18.64
C ASP A 69 2.14 -17.19 19.55
N GLU A 70 3.30 -17.05 20.18
CA GLU A 70 3.59 -15.90 21.06
C GLU A 70 3.64 -14.58 20.26
N ILE A 71 4.32 -14.57 19.12
CA ILE A 71 4.38 -13.36 18.27
C ILE A 71 2.98 -12.97 17.78
N LEU A 72 2.21 -13.94 17.28
CA LEU A 72 0.88 -13.70 16.75
C LEU A 72 -0.10 -13.31 17.86
N HIS A 73 0.02 -13.88 19.05
CA HIS A 73 -0.77 -13.49 20.22
C HIS A 73 -0.60 -12.00 20.53
N TYR A 74 0.64 -11.53 20.70
CA TYR A 74 0.92 -10.11 20.95
C TYR A 74 0.56 -9.23 19.75
N PHE A 75 0.73 -9.74 18.53
CA PHE A 75 0.36 -9.03 17.30
C PHE A 75 -1.15 -8.77 17.23
N GLU A 76 -1.97 -9.76 17.54
CA GLU A 76 -3.44 -9.62 17.56
C GLU A 76 -3.91 -8.63 18.63
N ILE A 77 -3.29 -8.66 19.81
CA ILE A 77 -3.57 -7.71 20.91
C ILE A 77 -3.21 -6.28 20.50
N CYS A 78 -2.02 -6.07 19.93
CA CYS A 78 -1.50 -4.73 19.63
C CYS A 78 -2.10 -4.14 18.35
N PHE A 79 -2.49 -4.98 17.40
CA PHE A 79 -2.91 -4.56 16.07
C PHE A 79 -4.25 -5.18 15.66
N PRO A 80 -5.33 -5.10 16.47
CA PRO A 80 -6.57 -5.81 16.19
C PRO A 80 -7.16 -5.49 14.82
N LEU A 81 -7.82 -6.46 14.21
CA LEU A 81 -8.49 -6.27 12.93
C LEU A 81 -9.75 -5.42 13.12
N ILE A 82 -9.74 -4.20 12.57
CA ILE A 82 -10.86 -3.26 12.74
C ILE A 82 -11.56 -3.04 11.41
N ARG A 83 -12.90 -3.17 11.43
CA ARG A 83 -13.77 -2.80 10.31
C ARG A 83 -13.97 -1.29 10.27
N ARG A 84 -13.65 -0.66 9.15
CA ARG A 84 -13.80 0.80 8.97
C ARG A 84 -14.56 1.15 7.72
N ALA A 85 -15.41 2.18 7.81
CA ALA A 85 -16.05 2.77 6.64
C ALA A 85 -14.99 3.44 5.76
N VAL A 86 -14.99 3.10 4.48
CA VAL A 86 -14.15 3.69 3.45
C VAL A 86 -14.68 5.09 3.16
N LYS A 87 -14.03 6.11 3.73
CA LYS A 87 -14.33 7.50 3.39
C LYS A 87 -14.00 7.75 1.93
N LYS A 88 -14.95 8.34 1.17
CA LYS A 88 -14.65 8.86 -0.17
C LYS A 88 -13.56 9.92 -0.01
N LYS A 89 -12.39 9.71 -0.62
CA LYS A 89 -11.39 10.77 -0.71
C LYS A 89 -12.04 11.96 -1.44
N PRO A 90 -11.93 13.19 -0.93
CA PRO A 90 -12.38 14.35 -1.68
C PRO A 90 -11.66 14.34 -3.03
N LEU A 91 -12.42 14.57 -4.11
CA LEU A 91 -11.92 14.50 -5.49
C LEU A 91 -10.72 15.43 -5.74
N ILE A 92 -10.58 16.48 -4.93
CA ILE A 92 -9.48 17.44 -4.99
C ILE A 92 -9.07 17.75 -3.54
N LEU A 93 -7.85 17.37 -3.15
CA LEU A 93 -7.24 17.86 -1.93
C LEU A 93 -6.89 19.34 -2.18
N LYS A 94 -7.73 20.27 -1.73
CA LYS A 94 -7.39 21.70 -1.83
C LYS A 94 -6.17 21.94 -0.94
N PRO A 95 -5.05 22.45 -1.48
CA PRO A 95 -3.89 22.77 -0.65
C PRO A 95 -4.29 23.82 0.38
N LYS A 96 -3.84 23.62 1.63
CA LYS A 96 -4.00 24.61 2.69
C LYS A 96 -3.19 25.83 2.29
N LEU A 97 -3.84 26.99 2.25
CA LEU A 97 -3.16 28.25 1.95
C LEU A 97 -2.46 28.76 3.21
N ASP A 98 -1.33 29.41 3.02
CA ASP A 98 -0.56 30.01 4.10
C ASP A 98 -1.27 31.24 4.68
N GLU A 99 -1.02 31.53 5.95
CA GLU A 99 -1.65 32.64 6.68
C GLU A 99 -1.52 34.01 5.96
N PRO A 100 -0.37 34.40 5.38
CA PRO A 100 -0.26 35.66 4.64
C PRO A 100 -1.17 35.72 3.40
N ILE A 101 -1.45 34.58 2.77
CA ILE A 101 -2.34 34.50 1.61
C ILE A 101 -3.80 34.64 2.05
N LEU A 102 -4.15 34.15 3.25
CA LEU A 102 -5.46 34.33 3.85
C LEU A 102 -5.71 35.78 4.25
N GLN A 103 -4.72 36.46 4.83
CA GLN A 103 -4.80 37.89 5.11
C GLN A 103 -5.00 38.71 3.82
N LEU A 104 -4.28 38.37 2.76
CA LEU A 104 -4.45 39.02 1.44
C LEU A 104 -5.83 38.73 0.82
N ARG A 105 -6.40 37.55 1.04
CA ARG A 105 -7.78 37.22 0.64
C ARG A 105 -8.76 38.16 1.34
N ASP A 106 -8.61 38.34 2.64
CA ASP A 106 -9.52 39.15 3.45
C ASP A 106 -9.43 40.63 3.07
N TYR A 107 -8.21 41.12 2.80
CA TYR A 107 -7.98 42.45 2.25
C TYR A 107 -8.66 42.64 0.88
N VAL A 108 -8.56 41.66 -0.03
CA VAL A 108 -9.24 41.70 -1.34
C VAL A 108 -10.77 41.72 -1.18
N HIS A 109 -11.33 40.99 -0.21
CA HIS A 109 -12.77 41.04 0.08
C HIS A 109 -13.22 42.39 0.62
N CYS A 110 -12.43 42.98 1.53
CA CYS A 110 -12.69 44.32 2.06
C CYS A 110 -12.72 45.36 0.93
N LEU A 111 -11.68 45.41 0.10
CA LEU A 111 -11.60 46.32 -1.05
C LEU A 111 -12.71 46.08 -2.06
N TYR A 112 -13.13 44.84 -2.27
CA TYR A 112 -14.27 44.54 -3.13
C TYR A 112 -15.56 45.15 -2.57
N SER A 113 -15.82 44.96 -1.27
CA SER A 113 -17.01 45.50 -0.61
C SER A 113 -17.08 47.03 -0.71
N GLN A 114 -15.94 47.71 -0.57
CA GLN A 114 -15.84 49.18 -0.64
C GLN A 114 -15.86 49.74 -2.06
N SER A 115 -15.48 48.95 -3.07
CA SER A 115 -15.32 49.43 -4.46
C SER A 115 -16.30 48.87 -5.48
N LYS A 116 -17.24 48.01 -5.07
CA LYS A 116 -18.13 47.30 -6.00
C LYS A 116 -19.06 48.22 -6.82
N ASP A 117 -19.47 49.35 -6.23
CA ASP A 117 -20.40 50.31 -6.83
C ASP A 117 -19.68 51.53 -7.43
N LEU A 118 -18.35 51.55 -7.39
CA LEU A 118 -17.52 52.64 -7.92
C LEU A 118 -17.16 52.40 -9.38
N ASP A 119 -16.94 53.50 -10.11
CA ASP A 119 -16.49 53.43 -11.49
C ASP A 119 -15.12 52.74 -11.63
N ALA A 120 -14.87 52.17 -12.80
CA ALA A 120 -13.62 51.51 -13.13
C ALA A 120 -12.40 52.41 -12.91
N SER A 121 -12.51 53.70 -13.20
CA SER A 121 -11.42 54.67 -13.03
C SER A 121 -11.11 55.03 -11.56
N HIS A 122 -12.00 54.71 -10.63
CA HIS A 122 -11.86 55.10 -9.24
C HIS A 122 -10.61 54.49 -8.57
N PRO A 123 -9.82 55.24 -7.78
CA PRO A 123 -8.59 54.75 -7.14
C PRO A 123 -8.77 53.45 -6.34
N LEU A 124 -9.82 53.35 -5.52
CA LEU A 124 -10.15 52.11 -4.78
C LEU A 124 -10.43 50.91 -5.69
N ARG A 125 -11.00 51.13 -6.88
CA ARG A 125 -11.27 50.07 -7.86
C ARG A 125 -9.99 49.59 -8.55
N LEU A 126 -9.03 50.47 -8.77
CA LEU A 126 -7.69 50.14 -9.24
C LEU A 126 -6.91 49.35 -8.18
N GLN A 127 -6.95 49.79 -6.92
CA GLN A 127 -6.34 49.07 -5.80
C GLN A 127 -6.91 47.66 -5.62
N TYR A 128 -8.24 47.50 -5.69
CA TYR A 128 -8.88 46.18 -5.70
C TYR A 128 -8.34 45.28 -6.82
N ARG A 129 -8.21 45.81 -8.05
CA ARG A 129 -7.67 45.03 -9.19
C ARG A 129 -6.24 44.58 -8.95
N GLN A 130 -5.38 45.46 -8.43
CA GLN A 130 -4.00 45.14 -8.09
C GLN A 130 -3.94 44.07 -6.99
N ALA A 131 -4.66 44.25 -5.89
CA ALA A 131 -4.72 43.29 -4.79
C ALA A 131 -5.27 41.92 -5.22
N LYS A 132 -6.31 41.90 -6.07
CA LYS A 132 -6.87 40.67 -6.66
C LYS A 132 -5.84 39.93 -7.51
N ASN A 133 -5.05 40.66 -8.30
CA ASN A 133 -3.99 40.07 -9.13
C ASN A 133 -2.85 39.54 -8.27
N ALA A 134 -2.44 40.28 -7.24
CA ALA A 134 -1.46 39.84 -6.26
C ALA A 134 -1.91 38.57 -5.55
N PHE A 135 -3.17 38.52 -5.10
CA PHE A 135 -3.77 37.33 -4.49
C PHE A 135 -3.77 36.13 -5.43
N LYS A 136 -4.22 36.30 -6.68
CA LYS A 136 -4.18 35.23 -7.70
C LYS A 136 -2.75 34.72 -7.94
N LYS A 137 -1.77 35.63 -7.99
CA LYS A 137 -0.35 35.28 -8.16
C LYS A 137 0.18 34.51 -6.95
N ALA A 138 -0.12 34.97 -5.74
CA ALA A 138 0.29 34.31 -4.49
C ALA A 138 -0.30 32.90 -4.37
N VAL A 139 -1.59 32.72 -4.66
CA VAL A 139 -2.25 31.39 -4.65
C VAL A 139 -1.63 30.45 -5.68
N ARG A 140 -1.34 30.92 -6.90
CA ARG A 140 -0.68 30.10 -7.92
C ARG A 140 0.72 29.67 -7.49
N LYS A 141 1.50 30.58 -6.92
CA LYS A 141 2.85 30.31 -6.42
C LYS A 141 2.84 29.29 -5.28
N SER A 142 2.04 29.52 -4.24
CA SER A 142 1.94 28.60 -3.09
C SER A 142 1.51 27.18 -3.52
N LYS A 143 0.57 27.06 -4.47
CA LYS A 143 0.21 25.76 -5.06
C LYS A 143 1.35 25.08 -5.81
N SER A 144 2.11 25.85 -6.59
CA SER A 144 3.27 25.35 -7.34
C SER A 144 4.38 24.89 -6.39
N ASP A 145 4.70 25.71 -5.39
CA ASP A 145 5.75 25.43 -4.41
C ASP A 145 5.41 24.18 -3.57
N ALA A 146 4.14 24.03 -3.16
CA ALA A 146 3.69 22.83 -2.46
C ALA A 146 3.86 21.54 -3.29
N VAL A 147 3.55 21.60 -4.60
CA VAL A 147 3.75 20.46 -5.52
C VAL A 147 5.24 20.17 -5.70
N LEU A 148 6.06 21.21 -5.91
CA LEU A 148 7.49 21.06 -6.11
C LEU A 148 8.18 20.47 -4.87
N ASN A 149 7.83 20.96 -3.68
CA ASN A 149 8.32 20.43 -2.41
C ASN A 149 7.92 18.96 -2.22
N LYS A 150 6.67 18.59 -2.54
CA LYS A 150 6.21 17.18 -2.50
C LYS A 150 7.02 16.28 -3.44
N ILE A 151 7.40 16.76 -4.62
CA ILE A 151 8.21 16.00 -5.59
C ILE A 151 9.66 15.89 -5.10
N ASN A 152 10.26 16.99 -4.63
CA ASN A 152 11.65 17.04 -4.20
C ASN A 152 11.93 16.21 -2.95
N LEU A 153 10.99 16.18 -2.00
CA LEU A 153 11.09 15.38 -0.78
C LEU A 153 10.76 13.88 -0.98
N SER A 154 10.30 13.49 -2.17
CA SER A 154 9.92 12.10 -2.44
C SER A 154 11.15 11.23 -2.75
N CYS A 155 11.19 10.03 -2.16
CA CYS A 155 12.18 9.01 -2.50
C CYS A 155 12.03 8.48 -3.94
N ASN A 156 10.86 8.66 -4.58
CA ASN A 156 10.61 8.29 -5.97
C ASN A 156 9.98 9.46 -6.73
N LYS A 157 10.84 10.28 -7.33
CA LYS A 157 10.46 11.51 -8.05
C LYS A 157 9.52 11.23 -9.23
N SER A 158 9.85 10.23 -10.07
CA SER A 158 9.04 9.87 -11.24
C SER A 158 7.62 9.47 -10.85
N LYS A 159 7.48 8.64 -9.81
CA LYS A 159 6.15 8.24 -9.29
C LYS A 159 5.39 9.43 -8.73
N SER A 160 6.05 10.33 -8.00
CA SER A 160 5.42 11.55 -7.46
C SER A 160 4.94 12.49 -8.55
N ILE A 161 5.73 12.70 -9.61
CA ILE A 161 5.34 13.50 -10.78
C ILE A 161 4.09 12.90 -11.43
N TRP A 162 4.11 11.60 -11.71
CA TRP A 162 2.95 10.91 -12.28
C TRP A 162 1.72 10.96 -11.38
N GLN A 163 1.91 10.92 -10.05
CA GLN A 163 0.81 11.08 -9.11
C GLN A 163 0.19 12.48 -9.21
N VAL A 164 0.99 13.54 -9.26
CA VAL A 164 0.51 14.92 -9.42
C VAL A 164 -0.26 15.07 -10.73
N ILE A 165 0.29 14.56 -11.84
CA ILE A 165 -0.38 14.59 -13.15
C ILE A 165 -1.73 13.87 -13.08
N ASN A 166 -1.76 12.67 -12.49
CA ASN A 166 -2.99 11.88 -12.37
C ASN A 166 -4.01 12.49 -11.40
N GLU A 167 -3.58 13.23 -10.38
CA GLU A 167 -4.45 14.00 -9.48
C GLU A 167 -5.11 15.20 -10.22
N GLN A 168 -4.42 15.82 -11.17
CA GLN A 168 -4.94 16.95 -11.96
C GLN A 168 -5.77 16.50 -13.17
N ARG A 169 -5.55 15.29 -13.69
CA ARG A 169 -6.43 14.70 -14.70
C ARG A 169 -7.76 14.37 -14.04
N ARG A 170 -8.89 14.81 -14.63
CA ARG A 170 -10.22 14.32 -14.21
C ARG A 170 -10.15 12.80 -14.18
N ALA A 171 -10.50 12.21 -13.03
CA ALA A 171 -10.58 10.78 -12.90
C ALA A 171 -11.56 10.28 -13.97
N LYS A 172 -11.05 9.66 -15.05
CA LYS A 172 -11.87 8.71 -15.80
C LYS A 172 -12.35 7.73 -14.73
N GLY A 173 -13.67 7.59 -14.59
CA GLY A 173 -14.24 6.64 -13.64
C GLY A 173 -13.46 5.33 -13.78
N ARG A 174 -13.03 4.73 -12.66
CA ARG A 174 -12.46 3.39 -12.73
C ARG A 174 -13.50 2.54 -13.44
N LEU A 175 -13.21 2.14 -14.67
CA LEU A 175 -13.96 1.07 -15.31
C LEU A 175 -13.81 -0.10 -14.34
N ASN A 176 -14.91 -0.55 -13.76
CA ASN A 176 -14.93 -1.80 -13.02
C ASN A 176 -14.71 -2.87 -14.10
N PHE A 177 -13.46 -3.22 -14.34
CA PHE A 177 -13.16 -4.37 -15.17
C PHE A 177 -13.53 -5.60 -14.35
N ASN A 178 -14.69 -6.16 -14.63
CA ASN A 178 -14.98 -7.53 -14.25
C ASN A 178 -14.05 -8.40 -15.10
N VAL A 179 -13.21 -9.20 -14.45
CA VAL A 179 -12.33 -10.14 -15.15
C VAL A 179 -13.21 -11.31 -15.58
N HIS A 180 -13.17 -11.64 -16.86
CA HIS A 180 -13.88 -12.77 -17.42
C HIS A 180 -12.84 -13.78 -17.90
N LEU A 181 -12.90 -15.00 -17.37
CA LEU A 181 -12.12 -16.12 -17.85
C LEU A 181 -12.98 -16.98 -18.76
N ARG A 182 -12.38 -17.65 -19.74
CA ARG A 182 -13.01 -18.78 -20.43
C ARG A 182 -12.34 -20.05 -19.96
N ASP A 183 -13.14 -21.05 -19.60
CA ASP A 183 -12.63 -22.40 -19.36
C ASP A 183 -12.34 -23.13 -20.68
N SER A 184 -11.82 -24.35 -20.58
CA SER A 184 -11.53 -25.23 -21.73
C SER A 184 -12.77 -25.59 -22.55
N ASP A 185 -13.96 -25.53 -21.93
CA ASP A 185 -15.25 -25.87 -22.54
C ASP A 185 -15.96 -24.63 -23.11
N GLY A 186 -15.30 -23.46 -23.08
CA GLY A 186 -15.79 -22.19 -23.58
C GLY A 186 -16.76 -21.45 -22.66
N ARG A 187 -16.99 -21.93 -21.44
CA ARG A 187 -17.85 -21.26 -20.45
C ARG A 187 -17.16 -20.03 -19.88
N VAL A 188 -17.93 -18.96 -19.70
CA VAL A 188 -17.43 -17.71 -19.13
C VAL A 188 -17.55 -17.77 -17.61
N ILE A 189 -16.43 -17.58 -16.92
CA ILE A 189 -16.36 -17.43 -15.47
C ILE A 189 -16.17 -15.94 -15.19
N ASP A 190 -17.17 -15.32 -14.56
CA ASP A 190 -17.21 -13.90 -14.23
C ASP A 190 -17.34 -13.62 -12.72
N ASP A 191 -17.68 -14.64 -11.93
CA ASP A 191 -17.70 -14.56 -10.47
C ASP A 191 -16.27 -14.34 -9.93
N PRO A 192 -16.00 -13.25 -9.18
CA PRO A 192 -14.65 -12.93 -8.70
C PRO A 192 -13.99 -14.01 -7.85
N PHE A 193 -14.77 -14.78 -7.07
CA PHE A 193 -14.24 -15.84 -6.23
C PHE A 193 -13.80 -17.03 -7.09
N GLN A 194 -14.65 -17.45 -8.03
CA GLN A 194 -14.30 -18.48 -9.00
C GLN A 194 -13.09 -18.07 -9.85
N VAL A 195 -13.06 -16.85 -10.39
CA VAL A 195 -11.92 -16.33 -11.15
C VAL A 195 -10.61 -16.42 -10.34
N ALA A 196 -10.63 -16.01 -9.07
CA ALA A 196 -9.47 -16.08 -8.19
C ALA A 196 -9.01 -17.53 -7.95
N ASN A 197 -9.94 -18.45 -7.74
CA ASN A 197 -9.64 -19.87 -7.56
C ASN A 197 -9.10 -20.50 -8.85
N THR A 198 -9.67 -20.17 -10.01
CA THR A 198 -9.15 -20.63 -11.31
C THR A 198 -7.72 -20.18 -11.52
N PHE A 199 -7.38 -18.91 -11.20
CA PHE A 199 -5.99 -18.45 -11.22
C PHE A 199 -5.12 -19.23 -10.23
N ASN A 200 -5.59 -19.41 -8.99
CA ASN A 200 -4.83 -20.14 -7.97
C ASN A 200 -4.51 -21.56 -8.42
N SER A 201 -5.51 -22.33 -8.86
CA SER A 201 -5.35 -23.69 -9.37
C SER A 201 -4.46 -23.74 -10.61
N PHE A 202 -4.59 -22.77 -11.52
CA PHE A 202 -3.73 -22.70 -12.69
C PHE A 202 -2.27 -22.51 -12.28
N TYR A 203 -1.95 -21.47 -11.50
CA TYR A 203 -0.58 -21.12 -11.14
C TYR A 203 0.06 -22.11 -10.16
N SER A 204 -0.71 -22.70 -9.24
CA SER A 204 -0.20 -23.74 -8.34
C SER A 204 0.16 -25.02 -9.10
N SER A 205 -0.61 -25.38 -10.12
CA SER A 205 -0.36 -26.57 -10.95
C SER A 205 0.69 -26.40 -12.03
N VAL A 206 1.18 -25.18 -12.32
CA VAL A 206 2.23 -24.96 -13.34
C VAL A 206 3.49 -25.76 -12.98
N ALA A 207 3.93 -25.71 -11.72
CA ALA A 207 5.14 -26.39 -11.28
C ALA A 207 5.08 -27.91 -11.50
N GLN A 208 3.94 -28.54 -11.17
CA GLN A 208 3.72 -29.97 -11.39
C GLN A 208 3.72 -30.31 -12.88
N ARG A 209 2.99 -29.53 -13.70
CA ARG A 209 2.96 -29.72 -15.15
C ARG A 209 4.37 -29.63 -15.74
N THR A 210 5.14 -28.61 -15.40
CA THR A 210 6.52 -28.45 -15.90
C THR A 210 7.46 -29.55 -15.42
N ALA A 211 7.32 -30.05 -14.19
CA ALA A 211 8.14 -31.16 -13.69
C ALA A 211 7.94 -32.44 -14.51
N HIS A 212 6.73 -32.72 -14.98
CA HIS A 212 6.45 -33.89 -15.82
C HIS A 212 7.03 -33.78 -17.24
N PHE A 213 7.26 -32.57 -17.77
CA PHE A 213 7.80 -32.37 -19.12
C PHE A 213 9.34 -32.48 -19.21
N ASN A 214 10.06 -32.45 -18.09
CA ASN A 214 11.53 -32.40 -18.07
C ASN A 214 12.23 -33.74 -17.76
N ASN A 215 11.51 -34.86 -17.71
CA ASN A 215 12.12 -36.18 -17.47
C ASN A 215 12.94 -36.74 -18.66
N THR A 216 13.05 -36.00 -19.77
CA THR A 216 13.84 -36.40 -20.95
C THR A 216 15.24 -35.79 -20.98
N VAL A 217 15.61 -34.96 -20.01
CA VAL A 217 16.99 -34.48 -19.90
C VAL A 217 17.78 -35.59 -19.23
N GLU A 218 18.73 -36.19 -19.96
CA GLU A 218 19.70 -37.10 -19.33
C GLU A 218 20.26 -36.44 -18.07
N PRO A 219 20.39 -37.17 -16.95
CA PRO A 219 21.01 -36.62 -15.75
C PRO A 219 22.31 -35.96 -16.17
N ILE A 220 22.57 -34.72 -15.74
CA ILE A 220 23.79 -34.00 -16.11
C ILE A 220 24.99 -34.81 -15.59
N THR A 221 25.50 -35.74 -16.40
CA THR A 221 26.56 -36.70 -16.05
C THR A 221 27.92 -36.02 -15.94
N MET A 222 28.01 -34.73 -16.31
CA MET A 222 29.21 -33.91 -16.31
C MET A 222 29.22 -32.84 -15.21
N MET A 223 28.58 -33.06 -14.06
CA MET A 223 28.92 -32.24 -12.89
C MET A 223 30.33 -32.62 -12.43
N LYS A 224 31.33 -31.78 -12.72
CA LYS A 224 32.63 -31.86 -12.05
C LYS A 224 32.36 -31.93 -10.55
N GLN A 225 32.82 -33.00 -9.91
CA GLN A 225 32.76 -33.12 -8.45
C GLN A 225 33.38 -31.85 -7.85
N CYS A 226 32.59 -31.12 -7.06
CA CYS A 226 33.09 -29.96 -6.36
C CYS A 226 34.08 -30.46 -5.30
N ALA A 227 35.38 -30.32 -5.56
CA ALA A 227 36.42 -30.72 -4.62
C ALA A 227 36.44 -29.83 -3.36
N SER A 228 35.73 -28.69 -3.39
CA SER A 228 35.59 -27.78 -2.27
C SER A 228 34.51 -28.28 -1.32
N THR A 229 34.87 -28.37 -0.04
CA THR A 229 33.94 -28.61 1.05
C THR A 229 33.22 -27.32 1.44
N PHE A 230 31.99 -27.44 1.91
CA PHE A 230 31.20 -26.35 2.45
C PHE A 230 30.87 -26.66 3.91
N PHE A 231 31.09 -25.69 4.79
CA PHE A 231 30.79 -25.80 6.22
C PHE A 231 29.83 -24.69 6.61
N LEU A 232 28.88 -25.03 7.47
CA LEU A 232 27.97 -24.09 8.10
C LEU A 232 28.43 -23.84 9.53
N PHE A 233 28.50 -22.58 9.91
CA PHE A 233 28.63 -22.17 11.30
C PHE A 233 27.25 -21.78 11.85
N PRO A 234 26.98 -22.00 13.15
CA PRO A 234 25.74 -21.53 13.76
C PRO A 234 25.58 -20.03 13.56
N THR A 235 24.38 -19.61 13.14
CA THR A 235 24.06 -18.20 13.01
C THR A 235 23.93 -17.54 14.37
N THR A 236 24.18 -16.22 14.43
CA THR A 236 24.09 -15.44 15.66
C THR A 236 22.87 -14.49 15.65
N PRO A 237 22.37 -14.05 16.82
CA PRO A 237 21.30 -13.05 16.89
C PRO A 237 21.68 -11.76 16.14
N ARG A 238 22.96 -11.38 16.14
CA ARG A 238 23.46 -10.19 15.44
C ARG A 238 23.33 -10.31 13.93
N GLU A 239 23.64 -11.48 13.37
CA GLU A 239 23.43 -11.76 11.94
C GLU A 239 21.94 -11.69 11.60
N VAL A 240 21.08 -12.29 12.42
CA VAL A 240 19.62 -12.24 12.24
C VAL A 240 19.10 -10.80 12.25
N VAL A 241 19.56 -9.95 13.17
CA VAL A 241 19.21 -8.52 13.16
C VAL A 241 19.68 -7.86 11.86
N GLY A 242 20.92 -8.12 11.43
CA GLY A 242 21.48 -7.61 10.19
C GLY A 242 20.61 -7.97 8.98
N GLU A 243 20.20 -9.23 8.87
CA GLU A 243 19.34 -9.72 7.80
C GLU A 243 17.94 -9.11 7.85
N ILE A 244 17.31 -9.03 9.02
CA ILE A 244 16.00 -8.37 9.16
C ILE A 244 16.10 -6.88 8.77
N MET A 245 17.19 -6.20 9.14
CA MET A 245 17.40 -4.78 8.82
C MET A 245 17.73 -4.54 7.33
N SER A 246 18.30 -5.53 6.65
CA SER A 246 18.57 -5.49 5.20
C SER A 246 17.27 -5.51 4.37
N LEU A 247 16.18 -6.03 4.95
CA LEU A 247 14.87 -6.06 4.29
C LEU A 247 14.36 -4.65 3.96
N LYS A 248 13.89 -4.48 2.73
CA LYS A 248 13.18 -3.26 2.31
C LYS A 248 11.94 -3.07 3.18
N PRO A 249 11.70 -1.90 3.79
CA PRO A 249 10.61 -1.68 4.74
C PRO A 249 9.27 -1.53 4.01
N LYS A 250 8.72 -2.67 3.58
CA LYS A 250 7.44 -2.75 2.86
C LYS A 250 6.31 -2.95 3.86
N VAL A 251 5.15 -2.40 3.55
CA VAL A 251 3.91 -2.56 4.32
C VAL A 251 3.10 -3.80 3.92
N SER A 252 3.45 -4.42 2.79
CA SER A 252 2.87 -5.70 2.39
C SER A 252 3.35 -6.80 3.33
N SER A 253 2.45 -7.71 3.68
CA SER A 253 2.70 -8.86 4.54
C SER A 253 2.29 -10.17 3.85
N GLY A 254 2.75 -11.29 4.43
CA GLY A 254 2.39 -12.64 4.04
C GLY A 254 1.07 -13.08 4.66
N VAL A 255 0.94 -14.39 4.89
CA VAL A 255 -0.23 -15.01 5.53
C VAL A 255 -0.37 -14.64 7.01
N ASP A 256 0.74 -14.34 7.67
CA ASP A 256 0.85 -13.95 9.07
C ASP A 256 0.40 -12.49 9.35
N GLY A 257 0.24 -11.68 8.31
CA GLY A 257 -0.08 -10.26 8.46
C GLY A 257 1.09 -9.38 8.93
N ILE A 258 2.27 -9.94 9.24
CA ILE A 258 3.44 -9.22 9.73
C ILE A 258 4.23 -8.67 8.52
N SER A 259 4.44 -7.36 8.49
CA SER A 259 5.16 -6.71 7.39
C SER A 259 6.64 -6.58 7.71
N SER A 260 7.51 -6.56 6.68
CA SER A 260 8.95 -6.33 6.90
C SER A 260 9.23 -4.98 7.55
N LYS A 261 8.36 -3.97 7.33
CA LYS A 261 8.43 -2.70 8.06
C LYS A 261 8.21 -2.87 9.56
N LEU A 262 7.23 -3.67 9.97
CA LEU A 262 6.96 -3.95 11.39
C LEU A 262 8.08 -4.81 12.00
N LEU A 263 8.51 -5.85 11.28
CA LEU A 263 9.56 -6.78 11.74
C LEU A 263 10.84 -6.04 12.12
N ARG A 264 11.23 -5.04 11.33
CA ARG A 264 12.40 -4.18 11.61
C ARG A 264 12.31 -3.40 12.93
N HIS A 265 11.11 -3.10 13.43
CA HIS A 265 10.94 -2.41 14.71
C HIS A 265 11.19 -3.30 15.92
N VAL A 266 11.13 -4.63 15.74
CA VAL A 266 11.25 -5.62 16.82
C VAL A 266 12.41 -6.58 16.60
N ALA A 267 13.25 -6.33 15.59
CA ALA A 267 14.32 -7.24 15.15
C ALA A 267 15.21 -7.70 16.30
N GLU A 268 15.67 -6.77 17.14
CA GLU A 268 16.53 -7.07 18.29
C GLU A 268 15.84 -7.99 19.30
N LEU A 269 14.55 -7.77 19.56
CA LEU A 269 13.76 -8.50 20.56
C LEU A 269 13.51 -9.96 20.17
N ILE A 270 13.37 -10.24 18.87
CA ILE A 270 13.07 -11.58 18.36
C ILE A 270 14.31 -12.30 17.79
N SER A 271 15.47 -11.62 17.73
CA SER A 271 16.66 -12.16 17.09
C SER A 271 17.25 -13.39 17.80
N SER A 272 17.19 -13.42 19.13
CA SER A 272 17.67 -14.55 19.93
C SER A 272 16.88 -15.84 19.70
N PRO A 273 15.54 -15.87 19.86
CA PRO A 273 14.77 -17.08 19.57
C PRO A 273 14.83 -17.49 18.09
N LEU A 274 14.89 -16.54 17.15
CA LEU A 274 15.06 -16.85 15.73
C LEU A 274 16.42 -17.47 15.42
N SER A 275 17.52 -16.93 15.95
CA SER A 275 18.86 -17.49 15.77
C SER A 275 18.93 -18.92 16.29
N TYR A 276 18.34 -19.17 17.47
CA TYR A 276 18.19 -20.52 18.02
C TYR A 276 17.41 -21.44 17.07
N LEU A 277 16.22 -21.04 16.62
CA LEU A 277 15.39 -21.83 15.71
C LEU A 277 16.09 -22.12 14.38
N ILE A 278 16.81 -21.15 13.82
CA ILE A 278 17.58 -21.34 12.58
C ILE A 278 18.68 -22.40 12.78
N ASN A 279 19.41 -22.34 13.90
CA ASN A 279 20.44 -23.32 14.20
C ASN A 279 19.88 -24.73 14.39
N VAL A 280 18.79 -24.86 15.18
CA VAL A 280 18.11 -26.15 15.35
C VAL A 280 17.61 -26.69 14.01
N SER A 281 17.05 -25.83 13.14
CA SER A 281 16.61 -26.21 11.79
C SER A 281 17.72 -26.86 10.97
N PHE A 282 18.91 -26.27 10.99
CA PHE A 282 20.08 -26.81 10.31
C PHE A 282 20.60 -28.10 10.94
N GLU A 283 20.60 -28.21 12.28
CA GLU A 283 21.04 -29.40 13.01
C GLU A 283 20.15 -30.61 12.75
N VAL A 284 18.82 -30.43 12.77
CA VAL A 284 17.87 -31.54 12.56
C VAL A 284 17.48 -31.74 11.09
N GLY A 285 17.87 -30.83 10.20
CA GLY A 285 17.51 -30.87 8.78
C GLY A 285 16.01 -30.66 8.52
N GLN A 286 15.32 -29.92 9.38
CA GLN A 286 13.87 -29.67 9.27
C GLN A 286 13.57 -28.20 9.03
N PHE A 287 12.67 -27.92 8.10
CA PHE A 287 12.19 -26.56 7.82
C PHE A 287 10.71 -26.41 8.19
N PRO A 288 10.28 -25.30 8.81
CA PRO A 288 8.93 -25.18 9.38
C PRO A 288 7.85 -25.34 8.33
N GLN A 289 6.78 -26.05 8.66
CA GLN A 289 5.67 -26.26 7.75
C GLN A 289 4.93 -24.95 7.45
N ALA A 290 4.75 -24.10 8.46
CA ALA A 290 4.12 -22.79 8.31
C ALA A 290 4.82 -21.91 7.25
N LEU A 291 6.15 -21.99 7.14
CA LEU A 291 6.95 -21.21 6.19
C LEU A 291 6.98 -21.79 4.77
N LYS A 292 6.43 -22.99 4.53
CA LYS A 292 6.27 -23.56 3.17
C LYS A 292 5.03 -23.06 2.45
N THR A 293 4.20 -22.25 3.12
CA THR A 293 2.97 -21.69 2.56
C THR A 293 3.29 -20.45 1.71
N ALA A 294 2.74 -20.39 0.50
CA ALA A 294 2.88 -19.24 -0.39
C ALA A 294 1.53 -18.61 -0.75
N VAL A 295 1.50 -17.29 -0.92
CA VAL A 295 0.30 -16.57 -1.38
C VAL A 295 0.42 -16.30 -2.87
N VAL A 296 -0.45 -16.92 -3.67
CA VAL A 296 -0.54 -16.69 -5.11
C VAL A 296 -1.36 -15.43 -5.38
N LYS A 297 -0.75 -14.42 -6.02
CA LYS A 297 -1.43 -13.20 -6.46
C LYS A 297 -1.20 -12.99 -7.95
N PRO A 298 -2.23 -13.12 -8.80
CA PRO A 298 -2.08 -12.83 -10.22
C PRO A 298 -1.76 -11.33 -10.39
N LEU A 299 -0.66 -11.04 -11.09
CA LEU A 299 -0.23 -9.67 -11.38
C LEU A 299 -0.30 -9.43 -12.87
N HIS A 300 -1.18 -8.51 -13.28
CA HIS A 300 -1.26 -8.07 -14.65
C HIS A 300 0.01 -7.30 -15.05
N LYS A 301 0.81 -7.89 -15.94
CA LYS A 301 1.93 -7.19 -16.59
C LYS A 301 1.37 -6.25 -17.65
N LYS A 302 1.80 -4.99 -17.66
CA LYS A 302 1.45 -4.07 -18.76
C LYS A 302 2.27 -4.41 -19.98
N GLY A 303 1.67 -4.30 -21.18
CA GLY A 303 2.39 -4.38 -22.45
C GLY A 303 2.48 -5.76 -23.09
N ALA A 304 1.66 -6.72 -22.66
CA ALA A 304 1.37 -7.88 -23.48
C ALA A 304 0.13 -7.54 -24.32
N GLU A 305 0.35 -7.29 -25.61
CA GLU A 305 -0.65 -7.51 -26.64
C GLU A 305 -0.71 -9.00 -26.96
#